data_AF-A0A2S6HT36-F1
#
_entry.id   AF-A0A2S6HT36-F1
#
_cell.length_a   1.000
_cell.length_b   1.000
_cell.length_c   1.000
_cell.angle_alpha   90.00
_cell.angle_beta   90.00
_cell.angle_gamma   90.00
#
_symmetry.space_group_name_H-M   'P 1'
#
loop_
_entity.id
_entity.type
_entity.pdbx_description
1 polymer ?
#
loop_
_entity_poly.entity_id
_entity_poly.type
_entity_poly.pdbx_seq_one_letter_code
_entity_poly.pdbx_strand_id
1 'polypeptide(L)' 'MIDNSELPIGFTMELAQHSDIMIQFAGLSKEDQNRIINGAREIDSRDEMRSYVESMFHEPKTSFF' A
#
# COMPACT_ATOMS: atom_id res chain seq x y z
N MET A 1 -5.10 -17.60 15.14
CA MET A 1 -5.30 -16.40 14.30
C MET A 1 -4.04 -15.59 14.46
N ILE A 2 -3.21 -15.49 13.43
CA ILE A 2 -1.98 -14.70 13.54
C ILE A 2 -2.36 -13.24 13.31
N ASP A 3 -2.65 -12.54 14.41
CA ASP A 3 -2.56 -11.09 14.52
C ASP A 3 -1.06 -10.71 14.54
N ASN A 4 -0.39 -10.85 13.39
CA ASN A 4 0.86 -10.15 13.15
C ASN A 4 0.48 -8.82 12.52
N SER A 5 -0.01 -7.90 13.33
CA SER A 5 -0.38 -6.53 12.97
C SER A 5 0.85 -5.63 12.76
N GLU A 6 2.02 -6.23 12.54
CA GLU A 6 3.20 -5.51 12.08
C GLU A 6 3.13 -5.33 10.55
N LEU A 7 3.19 -4.07 10.15
CA LEU A 7 3.32 -3.68 8.75
C LEU A 7 4.69 -4.13 8.23
N PRO A 8 4.78 -4.65 6.99
CA PRO A 8 6.08 -4.91 6.38
C PRO A 8 6.97 -3.66 6.45
N ILE A 9 8.24 -3.82 6.81
CA ILE A 9 9.17 -2.70 7.00
C ILE A 9 9.27 -1.88 5.69
N GLY A 10 9.43 -2.56 4.55
CA GLY A 10 9.47 -1.91 3.24
C GLY A 10 8.20 -1.12 2.94
N PHE A 11 7.04 -1.67 3.29
CA PHE A 11 5.75 -0.99 3.12
C PHE A 11 5.66 0.28 3.96
N THR A 12 6.05 0.20 5.23
CA THR A 12 6.05 1.35 6.14
C THR A 12 7.02 2.43 5.69
N MET A 13 8.20 2.05 5.19
CA MET A 13 9.21 3.00 4.67
C MET A 13 8.73 3.72 3.40
N GLU A 14 8.11 3.02 2.46
CA GLU A 14 7.58 3.64 1.24
C GLU A 14 6.36 4.53 1.59
N LEU A 15 5.44 4.11 2.47
CA LEU A 15 4.35 4.99 2.94
C LEU A 15 4.87 6.28 3.59
N ALA A 16 5.93 6.21 4.40
CA ALA A 16 6.52 7.41 5.00
C ALA A 16 7.11 8.38 3.97
N GLN A 17 7.60 7.87 2.83
CA GLN A 17 8.09 8.67 1.71
C GLN A 17 6.96 9.30 0.88
N HIS A 18 5.77 8.69 0.90
CA HIS A 18 4.58 9.14 0.18
C HIS A 18 3.46 9.54 1.15
N SER A 19 3.62 10.71 1.79
CA SER A 19 2.73 11.17 2.88
C SER A 19 1.25 11.30 2.45
N ASP A 20 0.99 11.61 1.19
CA ASP A 20 -0.35 11.65 0.59
C ASP A 20 -1.00 10.26 0.53
N ILE A 21 -0.26 9.26 0.06
CA ILE A 21 -0.69 7.85 0.02
C ILE A 21 -0.91 7.32 1.44
N MET A 22 -0.04 7.67 2.39
CA MET A 22 -0.21 7.31 3.80
C MET A 22 -1.50 7.85 4.40
N ILE A 23 -1.85 9.12 4.12
CA ILE A 23 -3.10 9.72 4.61
C ILE A 23 -4.32 8.99 4.02
N GLN A 24 -4.29 8.67 2.72
CA GLN A 24 -5.36 7.92 2.07
C GLN A 24 -5.49 6.51 2.64
N PHE A 25 -4.38 5.79 2.78
CA PHE A 25 -4.34 4.47 3.41
C PHE A 25 -4.89 4.48 4.84
N ALA A 26 -4.54 5.48 5.65
CA ALA A 26 -5.04 5.63 7.02
C ALA A 26 -6.55 5.86 7.09
N GLY A 27 -7.14 6.45 6.04
CA GLY A 27 -8.58 6.69 5.91
C GLY A 27 -9.39 5.47 5.45
N LEU A 28 -8.74 4.41 4.97
CA LEU A 28 -9.42 3.19 4.51
C LEU A 28 -10.05 2.40 5.66
N SER A 29 -11.02 1.55 5.35
CA SER A 29 -11.56 0.58 6.31
C SER A 29 -10.48 -0.40 6.77
N LYS A 30 -10.65 -1.03 7.93
CA LYS A 30 -9.69 -2.04 8.42
C LYS A 30 -9.57 -3.24 7.47
N GLU A 31 -10.65 -3.59 6.78
CA GLU A 31 -10.64 -4.67 5.78
C GLU A 31 -9.77 -4.29 4.57
N ASP A 32 -9.91 -3.07 4.05
CA ASP A 32 -9.14 -2.59 2.92
C ASP A 32 -7.67 -2.37 3.28
N GLN A 33 -7.38 -1.82 4.48
CA GLN A 33 -6.02 -1.75 5.01
C GLN A 33 -5.40 -3.16 5.05
N ASN A 34 -6.12 -4.15 5.57
CA ASN A 34 -5.62 -5.52 5.65
C ASN A 34 -5.39 -6.16 4.27
N ARG A 35 -6.25 -5.91 3.29
CA ARG A 35 -6.05 -6.36 1.91
C ARG A 35 -4.74 -5.82 1.33
N ILE A 36 -4.52 -4.53 1.50
CA ILE A 36 -3.32 -3.86 1.02
C ILE A 36 -2.07 -4.37 1.74
N ILE A 37 -2.12 -4.51 3.07
CA ILE A 37 -1.01 -5.05 3.88
C ILE A 37 -0.68 -6.48 3.46
N ASN A 38 -1.69 -7.30 3.21
CA ASN A 38 -1.48 -8.68 2.76
C ASN A 38 -0.83 -8.72 1.37
N GLY A 39 -1.24 -7.86 0.44
CA GLY A 39 -0.55 -7.75 -0.85
C GLY A 39 0.91 -7.28 -0.71
N ALA A 40 1.19 -6.35 0.22
CA ALA A 40 2.55 -5.90 0.49
C ALA A 40 3.46 -7.01 1.08
N ARG A 41 2.90 -8.01 1.75
CA ARG A 41 3.67 -9.14 2.31
C ARG A 41 4.20 -10.11 1.25
N GLU A 42 3.59 -10.11 0.07
CA GLU A 42 4.00 -10.96 -1.06
C GLU A 42 5.08 -10.31 -1.93
N ILE A 43 5.57 -9.12 -1.54
CA ILE A 43 6.54 -8.35 -2.31
C ILE A 43 7.93 -8.50 -1.68
N ASP A 44 8.86 -9.05 -2.47
CA ASP A 44 10.21 -9.38 -2.02
C ASP A 44 11.27 -8.32 -2.40
N SER A 45 10.90 -7.34 -3.24
CA SER A 45 11.82 -6.30 -3.73
C SER A 45 11.39 -4.89 -3.35
N ARG A 46 12.37 -4.04 -3.04
CA ARG A 46 12.14 -2.62 -2.73
C ARG A 46 11.50 -1.86 -3.90
N ASP A 47 11.90 -2.15 -5.14
CA ASP A 47 11.37 -1.43 -6.31
C ASP A 47 9.94 -1.88 -6.64
N GLU A 48 9.61 -3.15 -6.40
CA GLU A 48 8.24 -3.65 -6.47
C GLU A 48 7.37 -3.06 -5.36
N MET A 49 7.92 -2.89 -4.14
CA MET A 49 7.20 -2.26 -3.02
C MET A 49 6.85 -0.81 -3.34
N ARG A 50 7.81 -0.05 -3.89
CA ARG A 50 7.56 1.33 -4.36
C ARG A 50 6.46 1.34 -5.39
N SER A 51 6.58 0.51 -6.43
CA SER A 51 5.60 0.43 -7.51
C SER A 51 4.21 0.07 -6.98
N TYR A 52 4.14 -0.86 -6.03
CA TYR A 52 2.91 -1.27 -5.37
C TYR A 52 2.27 -0.12 -4.59
N VAL A 53 3.03 0.57 -3.74
CA VAL A 53 2.57 1.75 -2.97
C VAL A 53 2.10 2.86 -3.88
N GLU A 54 2.88 3.21 -4.89
CA GLU A 54 2.51 4.24 -5.86
C GLU A 54 1.24 3.84 -6.62
N SER A 55 1.05 2.55 -6.94
CA SER A 55 -0.12 2.08 -7.68
C SER A 55 -1.44 2.06 -6.89
N MET A 56 -1.40 2.16 -5.55
CA MET A 56 -2.58 1.95 -4.68
C MET A 56 -3.76 2.86 -5.01
N PHE A 57 -3.47 4.10 -5.39
CA PHE A 57 -4.46 5.14 -5.63
C PHE A 57 -4.28 5.83 -6.98
N HIS A 58 -3.44 5.27 -7.86
CA HIS A 58 -3.46 5.65 -9.26
C HIS A 58 -4.75 5.10 -9.88
N GLU A 59 -5.74 5.96 -10.02
CA GLU A 59 -6.89 5.63 -10.87
C GLU A 59 -6.37 5.34 -12.29
N PRO A 60 -6.88 4.31 -12.98
CA PRO A 60 -6.70 4.26 -14.42
C PRO A 60 -7.30 5.56 -14.94
N LYS A 61 -6.47 6.43 -15.51
CA LYS A 61 -6.95 7.49 -16.39
C LYS A 61 -7.71 6.77 -17.50
N THR A 62 -9.01 6.58 -17.32
CA THR A 62 -9.94 6.31 -18.40
C THR A 62 -9.86 7.54 -19.28
N SER A 63 -8.91 7.47 -20.23
CA SER A 63 -8.89 8.31 -21.42
C SER A 63 -10.22 8.09 -22.12
N PHE A 64 -11.18 8.93 -21.80
CA PHE A 64 -12.32 9.18 -22.68
C PHE A 64 -11.78 10.07 -23.82
N PHE A 65 -11.26 9.42 -24.86
CA PHE A 65 -11.14 10.00 -26.20
C PHE A 65 -12.28 9.46 -27.05
#